data_AF-A0A150XB24-F1
#
_entry.id   AF-A0A150XB24-F1
#
_cell.length_a   1.000
_cell.length_b   1.000
_cell.length_c   1.000
_cell.angle_alpha   90.00
_cell.angle_beta   90.00
_cell.angle_gamma   90.00
#
_symmetry.space_group_name_H-M   'P 1'
#
loop_
_entity.id
_entity.type
_entity.pdbx_description
1 polymer ?
#
loop_
_entity_poly.entity_id
_entity_poly.type
_entity_poly.pdbx_seq_one_letter_code
_entity_poly.pdbx_strand_id
1 'polypeptide(L)'
;MPFFPIRNLPTNSQRTLPTLTYTNPDEFVIAGIHTDGQVFIRKSMDAGETWSPEIPVTNATSGQMPAVASIGEGLFIAWVANDSSNRLCYTVSIDGGDTFCKVQPVDGAFTKHAPNMSGGGAVLVSFLDLNGESQMVIPPLEIN
;
A
#
# COMPACT_ATOMS: atom_id res chain seq x y z
N MET A 1 25.74 0.39 9.10
CA MET A 1 24.58 0.16 10.00
C MET A 1 24.60 -1.31 10.40
N PRO A 2 24.41 -1.66 11.68
CA PRO A 2 24.31 -3.06 12.09
C PRO A 2 23.05 -3.70 11.48
N PHE A 3 23.08 -5.03 11.34
CA PHE A 3 21.94 -5.81 10.87
C PHE A 3 20.88 -5.84 11.99
N PHE A 4 19.63 -5.46 11.69
CA PHE A 4 18.53 -5.67 12.63
C PHE A 4 18.20 -7.18 12.70
N PRO A 5 17.80 -7.71 13.87
CA PRO A 5 17.37 -9.11 13.96
C PRO A 5 16.13 -9.36 13.10
N ILE A 6 15.95 -10.61 12.65
CA ILE A 6 14.71 -11.03 11.99
C ILE A 6 13.55 -10.91 13.01
N ARG A 7 12.48 -10.21 12.64
CA ARG A 7 11.27 -10.01 13.46
C ARG A 7 10.04 -10.45 12.70
N ASN A 8 9.05 -11.00 13.41
CA ASN A 8 7.75 -11.32 12.83
C ASN A 8 6.91 -10.04 12.67
N LEU A 9 6.23 -9.89 11.54
CA LEU A 9 5.28 -8.81 11.33
C LEU A 9 3.94 -9.12 12.02
N PRO A 10 3.20 -8.10 12.50
CA PRO A 10 1.96 -8.26 13.28
C PRO A 10 0.73 -8.61 12.41
N THR A 11 0.81 -9.65 11.59
CA THR A 11 -0.13 -9.92 10.49
C THR A 11 -0.87 -11.26 10.64
N ASN A 12 -1.47 -11.49 11.80
CA ASN A 12 -2.03 -12.79 12.20
C ASN A 12 -3.34 -13.19 11.48
N SER A 13 -3.91 -12.32 10.65
CA SER A 13 -5.16 -12.56 9.90
C SER A 13 -5.09 -11.99 8.49
N GLN A 14 -3.96 -12.21 7.81
CA GLN A 14 -3.78 -11.71 6.45
C GLN A 14 -4.07 -12.76 5.37
N ARG A 15 -4.70 -12.30 4.29
CA ARG A 15 -4.98 -13.09 3.10
C ARG A 15 -3.76 -13.24 2.18
N THR A 16 -2.83 -12.29 2.25
CA THR A 16 -1.64 -12.21 1.39
C THR A 16 -0.41 -11.80 2.19
N LEU A 17 0.78 -11.85 1.58
CA LEU A 17 1.97 -11.24 2.18
C LEU A 17 1.75 -9.72 2.34
N PRO A 18 2.23 -9.10 3.43
CA PRO A 18 2.23 -7.65 3.55
C PRO A 18 3.31 -7.02 2.69
N THR A 19 3.14 -5.75 2.38
CA THR A 19 4.20 -4.86 1.85
C THR A 19 4.64 -3.89 2.93
N LEU A 20 5.86 -3.35 2.83
CA LEU A 20 6.51 -2.53 3.86
C LEU A 20 7.13 -1.28 3.22
N THR A 21 7.01 -0.15 3.90
CA THR A 21 7.77 1.07 3.63
C THR A 21 8.18 1.75 4.93
N TYR A 22 8.92 2.86 4.83
CA TYR A 22 9.28 3.70 5.97
C TYR A 22 9.15 5.17 5.59
N THR A 23 8.74 6.03 6.51
CA THR A 23 8.70 7.50 6.34
C THR A 23 9.97 8.13 6.91
N ASN A 24 10.50 7.55 7.98
CA ASN A 24 11.78 7.89 8.58
C ASN A 24 12.43 6.62 9.22
N PRO A 25 13.66 6.69 9.76
CA PRO A 25 14.35 5.50 10.29
C PRO A 25 13.63 4.75 11.41
N ASP A 26 12.74 5.41 12.15
CA ASP A 26 12.00 4.83 13.27
C ASP A 26 10.54 4.52 12.92
N GLU A 27 10.03 5.08 11.82
CA GLU A 27 8.64 4.95 11.39
C GLU A 27 8.47 3.99 10.22
N PHE A 28 7.93 2.80 10.51
CA PHE A 28 7.65 1.77 9.52
C PHE A 28 6.15 1.64 9.29
N VAL A 29 5.77 1.40 8.04
CA VAL A 29 4.38 1.17 7.66
C VAL A 29 4.30 -0.13 6.88
N ILE A 30 3.40 -1.03 7.31
CA ILE A 30 3.00 -2.17 6.50
C ILE A 30 1.62 -1.98 5.93
N ALA A 31 1.41 -2.43 4.70
CA ALA A 31 0.09 -2.57 4.10
C ALA A 31 -0.22 -4.06 3.89
N GLY A 32 -1.47 -4.44 4.08
CA GLY A 32 -1.90 -5.82 3.86
C GLY A 32 -3.41 -5.92 3.66
N ILE A 33 -3.88 -7.16 3.58
CA ILE A 33 -5.29 -7.48 3.33
C ILE A 33 -5.80 -8.37 4.44
N HIS A 34 -6.89 -7.95 5.07
CA HIS A 34 -7.61 -8.76 6.04
C HIS A 34 -8.32 -9.94 5.34
N THR A 35 -8.77 -10.95 6.10
CA THR A 35 -9.38 -12.15 5.52
C THR A 35 -10.63 -11.89 4.67
N ASP A 36 -11.36 -10.82 4.97
CA ASP A 36 -12.55 -10.34 4.22
C ASP A 36 -12.20 -9.54 2.95
N GLY A 37 -10.91 -9.28 2.69
CA GLY A 37 -10.44 -8.49 1.57
C GLY A 37 -10.20 -7.01 1.88
N GLN A 38 -10.47 -6.52 3.09
CA GLN A 38 -10.23 -5.13 3.47
C GLN A 38 -8.73 -4.81 3.45
N VAL A 39 -8.34 -3.76 2.74
CA VAL A 39 -6.96 -3.24 2.76
C VAL A 39 -6.75 -2.46 4.04
N PHE A 40 -5.64 -2.70 4.73
CA PHE A 40 -5.31 -1.99 5.96
C PHE A 40 -3.83 -1.64 6.01
N ILE A 41 -3.48 -0.73 6.90
CA ILE A 41 -2.11 -0.52 7.33
C ILE A 41 -1.91 -0.79 8.83
N ARG A 42 -0.66 -1.02 9.21
CA ARG A 42 -0.18 -0.86 10.58
C ARG A 42 1.09 -0.04 10.58
N LYS A 43 1.30 0.67 11.68
CA LYS A 43 2.43 1.58 11.84
C LYS A 43 3.26 1.18 13.05
N SER A 44 4.56 1.35 12.95
CA SER A 44 5.49 1.29 14.07
C SER A 44 6.20 2.64 14.16
N MET A 45 6.40 3.12 15.38
CA MET A 45 7.12 4.36 15.69
C MET A 45 8.46 4.09 16.39
N ASP A 46 8.86 2.82 16.45
CA ASP A 46 10.00 2.31 17.21
C ASP A 46 10.77 1.26 16.40
N ALA A 47 10.97 1.52 15.10
CA ALA A 47 11.73 0.68 14.17
C ALA A 47 11.27 -0.79 14.14
N GLY A 48 9.96 -1.01 14.23
CA GLY A 48 9.30 -2.31 14.14
C GLY A 48 9.28 -3.11 15.44
N GLU A 49 9.56 -2.50 16.59
CA GLU A 49 9.48 -3.17 17.91
C GLU A 49 8.04 -3.36 18.37
N THR A 50 7.21 -2.33 18.23
CA THR A 50 5.77 -2.38 18.48
C THR A 50 4.99 -1.84 17.29
N TRP A 51 3.72 -2.24 17.20
CA TRP A 51 2.87 -1.92 16.06
C TRP A 51 1.49 -1.49 16.52
N SER A 52 0.91 -0.55 15.79
CA SER A 52 -0.47 -0.12 15.96
C SER A 52 -1.46 -1.26 15.70
N PRO A 53 -2.70 -1.13 16.18
CA PRO A 53 -3.85 -1.84 15.61
C PRO A 53 -3.98 -1.63 14.09
N GLU A 54 -4.80 -2.44 13.43
CA GLU A 54 -5.11 -2.27 12.00
C GLU A 54 -5.86 -0.96 11.79
N ILE A 55 -5.36 -0.14 10.86
CA ILE A 55 -6.03 1.07 10.39
C ILE A 55 -6.60 0.74 9.01
N PRO A 56 -7.93 0.65 8.86
CA PRO A 56 -8.54 0.31 7.59
C PRO A 56 -8.38 1.46 6.58
N VAL A 57 -8.01 1.12 5.35
CA VAL A 57 -8.07 2.06 4.24
C VAL A 57 -9.52 2.11 3.75
N THR A 58 -10.20 3.23 4.01
CA THR A 58 -11.65 3.31 3.80
C THR A 58 -12.01 3.08 2.32
N ASN A 59 -13.02 2.24 2.06
CA ASN A 59 -13.46 1.84 0.71
C ASN A 59 -12.40 1.14 -0.16
N ALA A 60 -11.40 0.51 0.46
CA ALA A 60 -10.37 -0.26 -0.24
C ALA A 60 -10.50 -1.75 0.06
N THR A 61 -10.93 -2.54 -0.93
CA THR A 61 -10.93 -4.00 -0.85
C THR A 61 -10.14 -4.60 -2.01
N SER A 62 -9.38 -5.66 -1.74
CA SER A 62 -8.57 -6.36 -2.74
C SER A 62 -8.48 -7.86 -2.47
N GLY A 63 -8.29 -8.63 -3.54
CA GLY A 63 -7.86 -10.02 -3.48
C GLY A 63 -6.36 -10.21 -3.70
N GLN A 64 -5.62 -9.15 -4.02
CA GLN A 64 -4.20 -9.15 -4.38
C GLN A 64 -3.39 -8.25 -3.46
N MET A 65 -2.13 -8.61 -3.19
CA MET A 65 -1.25 -7.83 -2.30
C MET A 65 -1.27 -6.34 -2.67
N PRO A 66 -1.52 -5.43 -1.70
CA PRO A 66 -1.40 -4.00 -1.95
C PRO A 66 0.07 -3.60 -2.03
N ALA A 67 0.35 -2.49 -2.70
CA ALA A 67 1.65 -1.84 -2.68
C ALA A 67 1.57 -0.57 -1.83
N VAL A 68 2.66 -0.27 -1.09
CA VAL A 68 2.78 0.94 -0.28
C VAL A 68 4.14 1.61 -0.50
N ALA A 69 4.15 2.93 -0.59
CA ALA A 69 5.37 3.73 -0.65
C ALA A 69 5.17 5.09 0.02
N SER A 70 6.27 5.74 0.39
CA SER A 70 6.29 7.04 1.04
C SER A 70 6.92 8.14 0.19
N ILE A 71 6.48 9.38 0.40
CA ILE A 71 7.14 10.62 -0.01
C ILE A 71 7.11 11.55 1.21
N GLY A 72 8.24 11.68 1.92
CA GLY A 72 8.25 12.32 3.23
C GLY A 72 7.29 11.59 4.19
N GLU A 73 6.38 12.33 4.81
CA GLU A 73 5.31 11.78 5.67
C GLU A 73 4.08 11.29 4.88
N GLY A 74 4.02 11.58 3.58
CA GLY A 74 2.93 11.13 2.72
C GLY A 74 3.05 9.66 2.39
N LEU A 75 1.93 8.93 2.46
CA LEU A 75 1.83 7.52 2.07
C LEU A 75 0.96 7.37 0.84
N PHE A 76 1.41 6.56 -0.10
CA PHE A 76 0.63 6.10 -1.24
C PHE A 76 0.37 4.61 -1.06
N ILE A 77 -0.87 4.21 -1.27
CA ILE A 77 -1.29 2.81 -1.24
C ILE A 77 -1.99 2.52 -2.56
N ALA A 78 -1.60 1.45 -3.25
CA ALA A 78 -2.27 0.98 -4.46
C ALA A 78 -2.69 -0.48 -4.35
N TRP A 79 -3.83 -0.83 -4.94
CA TRP A 79 -4.38 -2.17 -4.91
C TRP A 79 -5.24 -2.43 -6.14
N VAL A 80 -5.53 -3.71 -6.39
CA VAL A 80 -6.49 -4.13 -7.41
C VAL A 80 -7.88 -4.15 -6.78
N ALA A 81 -8.85 -3.47 -7.39
CA ALA A 81 -10.24 -3.49 -6.92
C ALA A 81 -10.77 -4.93 -6.83
N ASN A 82 -11.42 -5.28 -5.71
CA ASN A 82 -12.03 -6.59 -5.51
C ASN A 82 -13.42 -6.70 -6.15
N ASP A 83 -13.51 -6.36 -7.44
CA ASP A 83 -14.71 -6.46 -8.25
C ASP A 83 -14.36 -6.95 -9.67
N SER A 84 -15.34 -7.00 -10.58
CA SER A 84 -15.12 -7.47 -11.95
C SER A 84 -14.34 -6.49 -12.84
N SER A 85 -14.00 -5.30 -12.35
CA SER A 85 -13.36 -4.26 -13.15
C SER A 85 -11.87 -4.45 -13.34
N ASN A 86 -11.19 -5.18 -12.44
CA ASN A 86 -9.73 -5.32 -12.42
C ASN A 86 -8.99 -3.96 -12.39
N ARG A 87 -9.62 -2.89 -11.90
CA ARG A 87 -8.98 -1.57 -11.87
C ARG A 87 -7.85 -1.54 -10.86
N LEU A 88 -6.74 -0.92 -11.25
CA LEU A 88 -5.76 -0.42 -10.29
C LEU A 88 -6.33 0.83 -9.63
N CYS A 89 -6.40 0.82 -8.30
CA CYS A 89 -6.85 1.93 -7.48
C CYS A 89 -5.72 2.40 -6.58
N TYR A 90 -5.79 3.64 -6.13
CA TYR A 90 -4.89 4.18 -5.13
C TYR A 90 -5.59 5.15 -4.17
N THR A 91 -4.95 5.40 -3.03
CA THR A 91 -5.25 6.52 -2.15
C THR A 91 -3.96 7.11 -1.62
N VAL A 92 -4.07 8.31 -1.06
CA VAL A 92 -2.99 9.06 -0.44
C VAL A 92 -3.36 9.36 1.00
N SER A 93 -2.39 9.26 1.89
CA SER A 93 -2.43 9.88 3.21
C SER A 93 -1.34 10.93 3.30
N ILE A 94 -1.64 12.05 3.93
CA ILE A 94 -0.67 13.15 4.17
C ILE A 94 -0.34 13.31 5.66
N ASP A 95 -0.86 12.43 6.51
CA ASP A 95 -0.73 12.44 7.97
C ASP A 95 -0.15 11.12 8.48
N GLY A 96 0.75 10.51 7.70
CA GLY A 96 1.41 9.26 8.08
C GLY A 96 0.44 8.10 8.25
N GLY A 97 -0.70 8.09 7.57
CA GLY A 97 -1.66 6.98 7.55
C GLY A 97 -2.73 7.04 8.64
N ASP A 98 -2.94 8.18 9.28
CA ASP A 98 -4.06 8.37 10.23
C ASP A 98 -5.39 8.56 9.49
N THR A 99 -5.36 9.29 8.37
CA THR A 99 -6.49 9.45 7.46
C THR A 99 -6.07 9.25 6.01
N PHE A 100 -7.05 8.94 5.16
CA PHE A 100 -6.84 8.70 3.73
C PHE A 100 -7.77 9.58 2.91
N CYS A 101 -7.24 10.13 1.83
CA CYS A 101 -8.01 10.80 0.79
C CYS A 101 -8.98 9.82 0.13
N LYS A 102 -9.90 10.39 -0.66
CA LYS A 102 -10.81 9.57 -1.47
C LYS A 102 -10.02 8.62 -2.39
N VAL A 103 -10.45 7.36 -2.43
CA VAL A 103 -9.94 6.36 -3.38
C VAL A 103 -10.14 6.84 -4.82
N GLN A 104 -9.09 6.76 -5.62
CA GLN A 104 -9.10 7.09 -7.05
C GLN A 104 -8.72 5.86 -7.89
N PRO A 105 -9.38 5.63 -9.05
CA PRO A 105 -8.86 4.72 -10.05
C PRO A 105 -7.61 5.34 -10.71
N VAL A 106 -6.71 4.49 -11.18
CA VAL A 106 -5.67 4.92 -12.11
C VAL A 106 -6.20 4.74 -13.53
N ASP A 107 -6.45 5.85 -14.22
CA ASP A 107 -7.07 5.83 -15.55
C ASP A 107 -6.28 4.96 -16.54
N GLY A 108 -6.99 4.03 -17.19
CA GLY A 108 -6.40 3.12 -18.17
C GLY A 108 -5.61 1.94 -17.57
N ALA A 109 -5.42 1.87 -16.25
CA ALA A 109 -4.67 0.79 -15.61
C ALA A 109 -5.58 -0.33 -15.11
N PHE A 110 -5.49 -1.49 -15.77
CA PHE A 110 -6.25 -2.68 -15.42
C PHE A 110 -5.31 -3.87 -15.22
N THR A 111 -5.46 -4.59 -14.12
CA THR A 111 -4.61 -5.72 -13.77
C THR A 111 -5.31 -6.72 -12.86
N LYS A 112 -4.94 -7.99 -12.96
CA LYS A 112 -5.31 -9.06 -12.02
C LYS A 112 -4.17 -9.44 -11.06
N HIS A 113 -3.05 -8.75 -11.17
CA HIS A 113 -1.81 -9.03 -10.45
C HIS A 113 -1.55 -7.97 -9.39
N ALA A 114 -0.85 -8.35 -8.31
CA ALA A 114 -0.41 -7.39 -7.31
C ALA A 114 0.46 -6.29 -7.95
N PRO A 115 0.16 -5.00 -7.69
CA PRO A 115 1.04 -3.91 -8.12
C PRO A 115 2.34 -3.91 -7.30
N ASN A 116 3.36 -3.24 -7.83
CA ASN A 116 4.56 -2.88 -7.10
C ASN A 116 4.71 -1.36 -7.09
N MET A 117 5.28 -0.80 -6.02
CA MET A 117 5.39 0.64 -5.83
C MET A 117 6.75 1.03 -5.24
N SER A 118 7.29 2.13 -5.74
CA SER A 118 8.52 2.77 -5.25
C SER A 118 8.22 4.24 -4.94
N GLY A 119 8.78 4.73 -3.83
CA GLY A 119 8.66 6.11 -3.36
C GLY A 119 10.03 6.78 -3.17
N GLY A 120 10.02 8.07 -2.86
CA GLY A 120 11.20 8.93 -2.75
C GLY A 120 10.87 10.36 -3.11
N GLY A 121 11.35 10.85 -4.27
CA GLY A 121 10.96 12.15 -4.82
C GLY A 121 9.65 12.14 -5.63
N ALA A 122 9.18 10.95 -6.00
CA ALA A 122 7.91 10.69 -6.67
C ALA A 122 7.48 9.26 -6.31
N VAL A 123 6.20 8.94 -6.55
CA VAL A 123 5.69 7.57 -6.47
C VAL A 123 5.52 7.02 -7.87
N LEU A 124 6.07 5.83 -8.11
CA LEU A 124 5.85 5.07 -9.32
C LEU A 124 5.16 3.76 -8.97
N VAL A 125 4.20 3.35 -9.78
CA VAL A 125 3.53 2.06 -9.69
C VAL A 125 3.83 1.27 -10.96
N SER A 126 4.32 0.05 -10.81
CA SER A 126 4.45 -0.91 -11.92
C SER A 126 3.44 -2.03 -11.77
N PHE A 127 2.85 -2.47 -12.88
CA PHE A 127 1.84 -3.52 -12.90
C PHE A 127 1.89 -4.29 -14.22
N LEU A 128 1.32 -5.49 -14.22
CA LEU A 128 1.09 -6.26 -15.45
C LEU A 128 -0.31 -5.94 -15.97
N ASP A 129 -0.44 -5.49 -17.22
CA ASP A 129 -1.76 -5.25 -17.80
C ASP A 129 -2.53 -6.58 -18.03
N LEU A 130 -3.75 -6.50 -18.54
CA LEU A 130 -4.57 -7.70 -18.81
C LEU A 130 -4.05 -8.57 -19.97
N ASN A 131 -3.16 -8.03 -20.82
CA ASN A 131 -2.53 -8.75 -21.93
C ASN A 131 -1.20 -9.40 -21.52
N GLY A 132 -0.69 -9.12 -20.31
CA GLY A 132 0.59 -9.61 -19.84
C GLY A 132 1.76 -8.69 -20.15
N GLU A 133 1.53 -7.42 -20.46
CA GLU A 133 2.57 -6.42 -20.66
C GLU A 133 2.90 -5.69 -19.36
N SER A 134 4.19 -5.52 -19.06
CA SER A 134 4.64 -4.74 -17.90
C SER A 134 4.52 -3.24 -18.20
N GLN A 135 3.76 -2.54 -17.36
CA GLN A 135 3.51 -1.09 -17.49
C GLN A 135 3.92 -0.35 -16.21
N MET A 136 4.07 0.97 -16.33
CA MET A 136 4.33 1.86 -15.21
C MET A 136 3.50 3.14 -15.32
N VAL A 137 3.16 3.70 -14.17
CA VAL A 137 2.39 4.94 -14.06
C VAL A 137 2.84 5.73 -12.83
N ILE A 138 2.79 7.06 -12.95
CA ILE A 138 2.91 7.98 -11.81
C ILE A 138 1.48 8.41 -11.47
N PRO A 139 0.87 7.92 -10.38
CA PRO A 139 -0.48 8.33 -10.02
C PRO A 139 -0.48 9.83 -9.68
N PRO A 140 -1.50 10.59 -10.11
CA PRO A 140 -1.60 12.00 -9.77
C PRO A 140 -1.76 12.17 -8.26
N LEU A 141 -1.10 13.20 -7.70
CA LEU A 141 -1.31 13.58 -6.30
C LEU A 141 -2.65 14.31 -6.18
N GLU A 142 -3.69 13.57 -5.81
CA GLU A 142 -5.02 14.12 -5.51
C GLU A 142 -5.24 14.13 -4.01
N ILE A 143 -5.25 15.32 -3.43
CA ILE A 143 -5.51 15.55 -2.00
C ILE A 143 -6.90 16.15 -1.89
N ASN A 144 -7.92 15.30 -1.76
CA ASN A 144 -9.32 15.67 -1.53
C ASN A 144 -9.93 14.81 -0.42
#